data_AF-A0A521SA37-F1
#
_entry.id   AF-A0A521SA37-F1
#
_cell.length_a   1.000
_cell.length_b   1.000
_cell.length_c   1.000
_cell.angle_alpha   90.00
_cell.angle_beta   90.00
_cell.angle_gamma   90.00
#
_symmetry.space_group_name_H-M   'P 1'
#
loop_
_entity.id
_entity.type
_entity.pdbx_description
1 polymer ?
#
loop_
_entity_poly.entity_id
_entity_poly.type
_entity_poly.pdbx_seq_one_letter_code
_entity_poly.pdbx_strand_id
1 'polypeptide(L)'
;MKRLFPALIASLLLVGAGCLSLSDGLTPQPQPAIEPVVGLFGAVEAYDSATRIITLVSPDGGADEVFVVPGTNVPEEVVGRLVTVSGERDLTTRRVTATGLQLNDLPNLVVTSPLLGSIVTSPLVVFGFGRTFEQSFAYRIRDAANKVVFEGHALTAASGMGMYGPFRTDIILPAMAEKGFSLEVFQFSAKDGTVIDLVTVPLTLLTTDTTVFDVFFPNRLKGSNADCSLTFPVSRTVAKTAAVGRAAIASLLSGPTTSERAQGSFTSINAGTQLRSLSINDGTAVADFNAYLNAAGSCRVTAIRSQVENTLRQFDAVSDVVISVEGKADTALQP
;
A
#
# COMPACT_ATOMS: atom_id res chain seq x y z
N MET A 1 0.84 -32.17 -57.90
CA MET A 1 0.21 -32.29 -59.25
C MET A 1 0.30 -30.93 -59.94
N LYS A 2 0.44 -30.88 -61.28
CA LYS A 2 0.60 -29.65 -62.08
C LYS A 2 -0.72 -29.15 -62.70
N ARG A 3 -0.94 -27.83 -62.70
CA ARG A 3 -1.77 -26.97 -63.60
C ARG A 3 -1.25 -25.51 -63.43
N LEU A 4 -1.01 -24.61 -64.39
CA LEU A 4 -1.15 -24.55 -65.87
C LEU A 4 -2.60 -24.67 -66.35
N PHE A 5 -3.20 -23.75 -67.12
CA PHE A 5 -2.81 -22.58 -67.94
C PHE A 5 -4.07 -21.64 -68.03
N PRO A 6 -4.19 -20.56 -68.85
CA PRO A 6 -3.22 -19.62 -69.45
C PRO A 6 -3.59 -18.12 -69.19
N ALA A 7 -2.90 -17.20 -69.87
CA ALA A 7 -3.09 -15.75 -69.79
C ALA A 7 -4.14 -15.18 -70.77
N LEU A 8 -4.53 -13.92 -70.56
CA LEU A 8 -4.95 -13.02 -71.65
C LEU A 8 -4.20 -11.68 -71.52
N ILE A 9 -3.65 -11.20 -72.63
CA ILE A 9 -2.94 -9.91 -72.74
C ILE A 9 -3.87 -8.94 -73.48
N ALA A 10 -3.99 -7.71 -72.97
CA ALA A 10 -4.50 -6.57 -73.73
C ALA A 10 -3.71 -5.32 -73.35
N SER A 11 -2.75 -4.94 -74.20
CA SER A 11 -2.02 -3.68 -74.08
C SER A 11 -2.85 -2.54 -74.68
N LEU A 12 -2.88 -1.39 -74.02
CA LEU A 12 -3.21 -0.12 -74.67
C LEU A 12 -2.35 1.01 -74.09
N LEU A 13 -1.64 1.73 -74.95
CA LEU A 13 -0.94 2.95 -74.58
C LEU A 13 -1.94 4.11 -74.53
N LEU A 14 -1.71 5.11 -73.66
CA LEU A 14 -1.31 6.43 -74.15
C LEU A 14 -0.69 7.33 -73.08
N VAL A 15 0.17 8.21 -73.59
CA VAL A 15 0.93 9.29 -72.96
C VAL A 15 0.05 10.25 -72.14
N GLY A 16 0.56 10.71 -70.99
CA GLY A 16 0.00 11.83 -70.24
C GLY A 16 1.01 12.39 -69.23
N ALA A 17 1.73 13.45 -69.59
CA ALA A 17 2.64 14.12 -68.66
C ALA A 17 1.82 14.90 -67.62
N GLY A 18 2.09 14.66 -66.34
CA GLY A 18 1.41 15.31 -65.23
C GLY A 18 2.17 15.13 -63.93
N CYS A 19 3.15 16.00 -63.68
CA CYS A 19 3.71 16.17 -62.34
C CYS A 19 2.65 16.81 -61.44
N LEU A 20 1.73 16.00 -60.92
CA LEU A 20 0.95 16.35 -59.75
C LEU A 20 1.91 16.38 -58.57
N SER A 21 2.37 17.58 -58.20
CA SER A 21 2.89 17.80 -56.87
C SER A 21 1.77 17.43 -55.89
N LEU A 22 1.92 16.29 -55.22
CA LEU A 22 1.19 16.05 -53.98
C LEU A 22 1.55 17.22 -53.07
N SER A 23 0.59 18.11 -52.84
CA SER A 23 0.69 19.11 -51.77
C SER A 23 1.02 18.34 -50.50
N ASP A 24 2.09 18.74 -49.79
CA ASP A 24 2.49 18.11 -48.53
C ASP A 24 1.26 17.95 -47.65
N GLY A 25 0.79 16.70 -47.56
CA GLY A 25 -0.37 16.36 -46.78
C GLY A 25 0.02 16.59 -45.34
N LEU A 26 -0.47 17.69 -44.75
CA LEU A 26 -0.30 17.99 -43.34
C LEU A 26 -0.64 16.73 -42.55
N THR A 27 0.39 16.03 -42.08
CA THR A 27 0.21 14.96 -41.11
C THR A 27 -0.48 15.63 -39.94
N PRO A 28 -1.68 15.17 -39.53
CA PRO A 28 -2.35 15.75 -38.39
C PRO A 28 -1.38 15.71 -37.22
N GLN A 29 -0.92 16.89 -36.79
CA GLN A 29 -0.07 16.98 -35.60
C GLN A 29 -0.84 16.29 -34.48
N PRO A 30 -0.22 15.40 -33.68
CA PRO A 30 -0.90 14.77 -32.56
C PRO A 30 -1.52 15.87 -31.70
N GLN A 31 -2.86 15.99 -31.74
CA GLN A 31 -3.54 16.97 -30.90
C GLN A 31 -3.25 16.56 -29.45
N PRO A 32 -2.77 17.49 -28.60
CA PRO A 32 -2.55 17.18 -27.19
C PRO A 32 -3.84 16.61 -26.61
N ALA A 33 -3.78 15.40 -26.08
CA ALA A 33 -4.92 14.77 -25.45
C ALA A 33 -5.08 15.42 -24.07
N ILE A 34 -5.93 16.45 -23.98
CA ILE A 34 -6.17 17.22 -22.77
C ILE A 34 -7.42 16.68 -22.06
N GLU A 35 -7.30 16.44 -20.75
CA GLU A 35 -8.39 16.03 -19.87
C GLU A 35 -8.67 17.10 -18.81
N PRO A 36 -9.94 17.46 -18.52
CA PRO A 36 -10.27 18.39 -17.44
C PRO A 36 -9.98 17.76 -16.07
N VAL A 37 -9.15 18.43 -15.26
CA VAL A 37 -8.89 18.07 -13.87
C VAL A 37 -9.94 18.73 -12.99
N VAL A 38 -10.86 17.92 -12.47
CA VAL A 38 -11.92 18.36 -11.55
C VAL A 38 -11.66 17.78 -10.16
N GLY A 39 -10.96 18.54 -9.33
CA GLY A 39 -10.79 18.23 -7.91
C GLY A 39 -9.65 17.26 -7.59
N LEU A 40 -8.49 17.41 -8.22
CA LEU A 40 -7.28 16.67 -7.84
C LEU A 40 -6.89 17.06 -6.41
N PHE A 41 -6.98 16.09 -5.49
CA PHE A 41 -6.83 16.30 -4.06
C PHE A 41 -5.52 15.70 -3.54
N GLY A 42 -4.75 16.49 -2.79
CA GLY A 42 -3.47 16.04 -2.25
C GLY A 42 -2.86 16.99 -1.21
N ALA A 43 -1.74 16.56 -0.63
CA ALA A 43 -0.91 17.39 0.24
C ALA A 43 0.17 18.10 -0.59
N VAL A 44 0.37 19.40 -0.36
CA VAL A 44 1.45 20.16 -1.01
C VAL A 44 2.75 19.91 -0.26
N GLU A 45 3.68 19.17 -0.88
CA GLU A 45 5.00 18.90 -0.29
C GLU A 45 5.96 20.08 -0.50
N ALA A 46 5.90 20.73 -1.66
CA ALA A 46 6.75 21.85 -2.02
C ALA A 46 6.03 22.83 -2.95
N TYR A 47 6.50 24.09 -2.95
CA TYR A 47 6.09 25.13 -3.89
C TYR A 47 7.29 25.99 -4.28
N ASP A 48 7.58 26.07 -5.58
CA ASP A 48 8.52 27.03 -6.16
C ASP A 48 7.73 28.23 -6.70
N SER A 49 7.92 29.40 -6.06
CA SER A 49 7.23 30.63 -6.43
C SER A 49 7.76 31.29 -7.71
N ALA A 50 8.98 30.97 -8.14
CA ALA A 50 9.58 31.49 -9.37
C ALA A 50 9.06 30.76 -10.61
N THR A 51 8.93 29.43 -10.55
CA THR A 51 8.33 28.62 -11.63
C THR A 51 6.81 28.44 -11.49
N ARG A 52 6.25 28.76 -10.32
CA ARG A 52 4.85 28.51 -9.91
C ARG A 52 4.46 27.03 -9.97
N ILE A 53 5.41 26.14 -9.66
CA ILE A 53 5.18 24.69 -9.62
C ILE A 53 4.96 24.24 -8.18
N ILE A 54 3.92 23.45 -7.97
CA ILE A 54 3.60 22.74 -6.73
C ILE A 54 3.91 21.26 -6.92
N THR A 55 4.59 20.65 -5.94
CA THR A 55 4.65 19.20 -5.79
C THR A 55 3.44 18.76 -4.98
N LEU A 56 2.46 18.14 -5.64
CA LEU A 56 1.22 17.68 -5.03
C LEU A 56 1.26 16.16 -4.81
N VAL A 57 1.23 15.73 -3.55
CA VAL A 57 1.28 14.33 -3.16
C VAL A 57 -0.14 13.78 -2.98
N SER A 58 -0.49 12.75 -3.74
CA SER A 58 -1.79 12.06 -3.72
C SER A 58 -1.91 11.09 -2.53
N PRO A 59 -3.13 10.63 -2.16
CA PRO A 59 -3.33 9.79 -0.97
C PRO A 59 -2.58 8.44 -1.01
N ASP A 60 -2.23 7.95 -2.20
CA ASP A 60 -1.47 6.73 -2.43
C ASP A 60 0.06 6.93 -2.39
N GLY A 61 0.53 8.17 -2.17
CA GLY A 61 1.94 8.53 -2.17
C GLY A 61 2.53 8.83 -3.54
N GLY A 62 1.71 8.86 -4.60
CA GLY A 62 2.11 9.44 -5.88
C GLY A 62 2.37 10.94 -5.77
N ALA A 63 3.15 11.51 -6.69
CA ALA A 63 3.42 12.94 -6.75
C ALA A 63 3.17 13.47 -8.18
N ASP A 64 2.43 14.58 -8.27
CA ASP A 64 2.19 15.35 -9.48
C ASP A 64 2.91 16.70 -9.41
N GLU A 65 3.62 17.07 -10.49
CA GLU A 65 4.05 18.46 -10.70
C GLU A 65 2.88 19.27 -11.28
N VAL A 66 2.37 20.20 -10.47
CA VAL A 66 1.22 21.05 -10.79
C VAL A 66 1.72 22.46 -11.09
N PHE A 67 1.64 22.89 -12.35
CA PHE A 67 1.93 24.26 -12.73
C PHE A 67 0.72 25.16 -12.49
N VAL A 68 0.84 26.15 -11.60
CA VAL A 68 -0.26 27.06 -11.26
C VAL A 68 -0.19 28.32 -12.13
N VAL A 69 -1.21 28.53 -12.97
CA VAL A 69 -1.19 29.64 -13.95
C VAL A 69 -1.06 31.01 -13.27
N PRO A 70 -0.40 32.00 -13.90
CA PRO A 70 -0.41 33.38 -13.41
C PRO A 70 -1.83 33.91 -13.21
N GLY A 71 -2.09 34.57 -12.08
CA GLY A 71 -3.42 35.06 -11.70
C GLY A 71 -4.18 34.15 -10.72
N THR A 72 -3.91 32.85 -10.69
CA THR A 72 -4.44 31.96 -9.65
C THR A 72 -3.71 32.22 -8.33
N ASN A 73 -4.46 32.46 -7.24
CA ASN A 73 -3.86 32.71 -5.93
C ASN A 73 -3.21 31.43 -5.38
N VAL A 74 -1.98 31.54 -4.88
CA VAL A 74 -1.30 30.49 -4.11
C VAL A 74 -1.02 31.07 -2.73
N PRO A 75 -1.69 30.59 -1.67
CA PRO A 75 -1.48 31.09 -0.31
C PRO A 75 -0.03 30.89 0.17
N GLU A 76 0.45 31.81 1.01
CA GLU A 76 1.83 31.78 1.51
C GLU A 76 2.12 30.51 2.34
N GLU A 77 1.14 30.07 3.15
CA GLU A 77 1.19 28.84 3.94
C GLU A 77 0.71 27.59 3.16
N VAL A 78 0.86 27.54 1.83
CA VAL A 78 0.36 26.38 1.04
C VAL A 78 1.10 25.08 1.35
N VAL A 79 2.40 25.16 1.67
CA VAL A 79 3.24 23.98 1.94
C VAL A 79 2.81 23.27 3.21
N GLY A 80 2.72 21.94 3.14
CA GLY A 80 2.22 21.07 4.20
C GLY A 80 0.69 21.04 4.35
N ARG A 81 -0.07 21.73 3.51
CA ARG A 81 -1.54 21.76 3.54
C ARG A 81 -2.16 20.83 2.51
N LEU A 82 -3.41 20.42 2.77
CA LEU A 82 -4.25 19.74 1.81
C LEU A 82 -4.88 20.76 0.87
N VAL A 83 -4.85 20.48 -0.44
CA VAL A 83 -5.46 21.32 -1.48
C VAL A 83 -6.34 20.51 -2.42
N THR A 84 -7.30 21.20 -3.02
CA THR A 84 -8.07 20.75 -4.17
C THR A 84 -7.67 21.59 -5.36
N VAL A 85 -7.17 20.95 -6.41
CA VAL A 85 -6.73 21.58 -7.66
C VAL A 85 -7.77 21.35 -8.76
N SER A 86 -8.04 22.39 -9.54
CA SER A 86 -8.82 22.32 -10.77
C SER A 86 -8.08 22.95 -11.95
N GLY A 87 -8.34 22.44 -13.15
CA GLY A 87 -7.64 22.86 -14.36
C GLY A 87 -7.65 21.76 -15.41
N GLU A 88 -6.50 21.48 -16.01
CA GLU A 88 -6.35 20.55 -17.13
C GLU A 88 -5.08 19.68 -16.97
N ARG A 89 -5.11 18.45 -17.48
CA ARG A 89 -3.94 17.57 -17.60
C ARG A 89 -3.69 17.25 -19.06
N ASP A 90 -2.47 17.48 -19.54
CA ASP A 90 -2.02 16.93 -20.82
C ASP A 90 -1.63 15.47 -20.61
N LEU A 91 -2.35 14.54 -21.24
CA LEU A 91 -2.12 13.10 -21.10
C LEU A 91 -0.83 12.62 -21.76
N THR A 92 -0.25 13.43 -22.66
CA THR A 92 1.03 13.15 -23.34
C THR A 92 2.21 13.34 -22.40
N THR A 93 2.24 14.46 -21.68
CA THR A 93 3.30 14.82 -20.71
C THR A 93 2.96 14.45 -19.27
N ARG A 94 1.69 14.09 -19.00
CA ARG A 94 1.04 13.95 -17.69
C ARG A 94 1.02 15.22 -16.84
N ARG A 95 1.52 16.35 -17.34
CA ARG A 95 1.61 17.62 -16.60
C ARG A 95 0.22 18.18 -16.29
N VAL A 96 0.03 18.65 -15.06
CA VAL A 96 -1.18 19.35 -14.64
C VAL A 96 -0.96 20.86 -14.74
N THR A 97 -1.91 21.56 -15.34
CA THR A 97 -2.00 23.03 -15.35
C THR A 97 -3.20 23.44 -14.52
N ALA A 98 -2.95 24.00 -13.34
CA ALA A 98 -3.98 24.43 -12.40
C ALA A 98 -4.45 25.86 -12.69
N THR A 99 -5.76 25.99 -12.93
CA THR A 99 -6.46 27.29 -13.01
C THR A 99 -7.14 27.65 -11.70
N GLY A 100 -7.45 26.66 -10.86
CA GLY A 100 -7.95 26.84 -9.49
C GLY A 100 -7.13 26.04 -8.48
N LEU A 101 -6.91 26.65 -7.31
CA LEU A 101 -6.32 26.01 -6.14
C LEU A 101 -7.10 26.46 -4.90
N GLN A 102 -7.62 25.49 -4.14
CA GLN A 102 -8.35 25.71 -2.91
C GLN A 102 -7.63 25.00 -1.76
N LEU A 103 -7.32 25.72 -0.68
CA LEU A 103 -6.92 25.11 0.59
C LEU A 103 -8.13 24.39 1.22
N ASN A 104 -7.91 23.16 1.69
CA ASN A 104 -8.88 22.41 2.46
C ASN A 104 -8.46 22.44 3.93
N ASP A 105 -9.27 23.07 4.78
CA ASP A 105 -9.09 22.98 6.22
C ASP A 105 -9.84 21.75 6.75
N LEU A 106 -9.09 20.69 6.99
CA LEU A 106 -9.57 19.37 7.40
C LEU A 106 -9.02 18.97 8.77
N PRO A 107 -9.61 17.97 9.44
CA PRO A 107 -9.08 17.39 10.69
C PRO A 107 -7.70 16.76 10.50
N ASN A 108 -6.95 16.59 11.59
CA ASN A 108 -5.55 16.11 11.54
C ASN A 108 -5.39 14.70 10.96
N LEU A 109 -6.47 13.93 10.89
CA LEU A 109 -6.57 12.64 10.21
C LEU A 109 -7.74 12.69 9.21
N VAL A 110 -7.48 12.23 7.99
CA VAL A 110 -8.45 12.15 6.89
C VAL A 110 -8.31 10.77 6.26
N VAL A 111 -9.38 9.98 6.23
CA VAL A 111 -9.45 8.73 5.46
C VAL A 111 -10.08 9.04 4.10
N THR A 112 -9.36 8.79 3.02
CA THR A 112 -9.82 9.02 1.64
C THR A 112 -10.34 7.75 0.96
N SER A 113 -9.87 6.58 1.41
CA SER A 113 -10.36 5.28 0.98
C SER A 113 -10.18 4.25 2.10
N PRO A 114 -11.12 3.32 2.32
CA PRO A 114 -12.43 3.22 1.66
C PRO A 114 -13.38 4.37 2.03
N LEU A 115 -14.38 4.61 1.19
CA LEU A 115 -15.45 5.57 1.48
C LEU A 115 -16.50 4.96 2.44
N LEU A 116 -17.30 5.81 3.09
CA LEU A 116 -18.45 5.40 3.91
C LEU A 116 -19.36 4.41 3.18
N GLY A 117 -19.67 3.28 3.81
CA GLY A 117 -20.57 2.25 3.29
C GLY A 117 -19.95 1.33 2.23
N SER A 118 -18.65 1.45 1.93
CA SER A 118 -18.00 0.61 0.92
C SER A 118 -18.07 -0.89 1.26
N ILE A 119 -18.25 -1.70 0.21
CA ILE A 119 -18.06 -3.16 0.29
C ILE A 119 -16.58 -3.46 0.05
N VAL A 120 -15.95 -4.20 0.97
CA VAL A 120 -14.48 -4.41 1.01
C VAL A 120 -14.11 -5.88 1.22
N THR A 121 -12.85 -6.21 0.96
CA THR A 121 -12.23 -7.53 1.16
C THR A 121 -11.07 -7.44 2.17
N SER A 122 -10.47 -8.59 2.52
CA SER A 122 -9.21 -8.65 3.28
C SER A 122 -8.03 -8.93 2.33
N PRO A 123 -6.88 -8.22 2.40
CA PRO A 123 -6.62 -7.07 3.26
C PRO A 123 -7.48 -5.86 2.92
N LEU A 124 -7.88 -5.13 3.95
CA LEU A 124 -8.47 -3.81 3.84
C LEU A 124 -7.33 -2.80 3.62
N VAL A 125 -7.25 -2.26 2.40
CA VAL A 125 -6.29 -1.20 2.06
C VAL A 125 -6.92 0.15 2.41
N VAL A 126 -6.30 0.86 3.35
CA VAL A 126 -6.76 2.19 3.79
C VAL A 126 -5.77 3.24 3.31
N PHE A 127 -6.29 4.29 2.68
CA PHE A 127 -5.55 5.47 2.25
C PHE A 127 -6.06 6.72 2.95
N GLY A 128 -5.19 7.71 3.11
CA GLY A 128 -5.57 8.97 3.73
C GLY A 128 -4.40 9.94 3.87
N PHE A 129 -4.63 10.98 4.67
CA PHE A 129 -3.60 11.93 5.08
C PHE A 129 -3.63 12.12 6.59
N GLY A 130 -2.47 12.37 7.19
CA GLY A 130 -2.39 12.78 8.57
C GLY A 130 -1.21 13.70 8.87
N ARG A 131 -1.47 14.69 9.74
CA ARG A 131 -0.48 15.60 10.34
C ARG A 131 -0.33 15.30 11.83
N THR A 132 -0.04 14.04 12.14
CA THR A 132 -0.09 13.50 13.50
C THR A 132 1.20 13.72 14.28
N PHE A 133 1.12 13.61 15.62
CA PHE A 133 2.31 13.63 16.47
C PHE A 133 3.19 12.41 16.19
N GLU A 134 4.52 12.61 16.11
CA GLU A 134 5.50 11.59 15.71
C GLU A 134 5.17 10.86 14.40
N GLN A 135 4.35 11.47 13.52
CA GLN A 135 3.88 10.89 12.27
C GLN A 135 3.13 9.55 12.46
N SER A 136 2.63 9.28 13.66
CA SER A 136 2.03 7.99 14.04
C SER A 136 0.53 8.14 14.27
N PHE A 137 -0.24 7.09 13.97
CA PHE A 137 -1.66 7.02 14.33
C PHE A 137 -2.06 5.59 14.72
N ALA A 138 -3.14 5.49 15.49
CA ALA A 138 -3.76 4.24 15.86
C ALA A 138 -4.97 3.97 14.94
N TYR A 139 -5.24 2.69 14.70
CA TYR A 139 -6.47 2.27 14.03
C TYR A 139 -7.04 1.02 14.70
N ARG A 140 -8.34 0.82 14.56
CA ARG A 140 -9.01 -0.40 15.03
C ARG A 140 -10.21 -0.78 14.19
N ILE A 141 -10.56 -2.05 14.27
CA ILE A 141 -11.75 -2.65 13.68
C ILE A 141 -12.75 -2.93 14.81
N ARG A 142 -13.98 -2.45 14.65
CA ARG A 142 -15.11 -2.84 15.49
C ARG A 142 -16.09 -3.71 14.71
N ASP A 143 -16.58 -4.76 15.33
CA ASP A 143 -17.64 -5.60 14.76
C ASP A 143 -19.02 -4.92 14.79
N ALA A 144 -20.04 -5.59 14.25
CA ALA A 144 -21.44 -5.12 14.27
C ALA A 144 -22.00 -4.87 15.69
N ALA A 145 -21.43 -5.51 16.72
CA ALA A 145 -21.77 -5.30 18.12
C ALA A 145 -20.96 -4.16 18.77
N ASN A 146 -20.26 -3.36 17.95
CA ASN A 146 -19.39 -2.24 18.34
C ASN A 146 -18.19 -2.66 19.23
N LYS A 147 -17.87 -3.96 19.30
CA LYS A 147 -16.75 -4.48 20.06
C LYS A 147 -15.47 -4.39 19.23
N VAL A 148 -14.39 -3.94 19.85
CA VAL A 148 -13.06 -3.94 19.23
C VAL A 148 -12.58 -5.38 19.01
N VAL A 149 -12.29 -5.74 17.76
CA VAL A 149 -11.84 -7.07 17.34
C VAL A 149 -10.42 -7.10 16.76
N PHE A 150 -9.87 -5.94 16.40
CA PHE A 150 -8.48 -5.77 15.97
C PHE A 150 -8.03 -4.33 16.24
N GLU A 151 -6.78 -4.13 16.68
CA GLU A 151 -6.16 -2.80 16.82
C GLU A 151 -4.73 -2.84 16.26
N GLY A 152 -4.24 -1.69 15.80
CA GLY A 152 -2.88 -1.55 15.28
C GLY A 152 -2.45 -0.10 15.16
N HIS A 153 -1.24 0.11 14.66
CA HIS A 153 -0.65 1.42 14.42
C HIS A 153 -0.06 1.50 13.01
N ALA A 154 -0.04 2.70 12.44
CA ALA A 154 0.58 2.99 11.16
C ALA A 154 1.21 4.39 11.19
N LEU A 155 2.06 4.67 10.20
CA LEU A 155 2.76 5.93 10.05
C LEU A 155 2.22 6.74 8.86
N THR A 156 2.38 8.06 8.91
CA THR A 156 2.16 8.97 7.79
C THR A 156 3.51 9.38 7.19
N ALA A 157 3.57 9.53 5.87
CA ALA A 157 4.77 10.00 5.17
C ALA A 157 4.82 11.53 5.14
N ALA A 158 4.77 12.18 6.30
CA ALA A 158 4.84 13.63 6.39
C ALA A 158 6.29 14.13 6.22
N SER A 159 6.48 15.15 5.38
CA SER A 159 7.81 15.75 5.15
C SER A 159 8.31 16.60 6.34
N GLY A 160 7.41 17.03 7.23
CA GLY A 160 7.76 17.85 8.40
C GLY A 160 6.68 17.86 9.49
N MET A 161 7.03 18.41 10.65
CA MET A 161 6.11 18.56 11.79
C MET A 161 4.95 19.49 11.44
N GLY A 162 3.71 19.07 11.73
CA GLY A 162 2.49 19.84 11.45
C GLY A 162 2.02 19.81 9.98
N MET A 163 2.82 19.21 9.08
CA MET A 163 2.46 19.02 7.68
C MET A 163 1.65 17.74 7.49
N TYR A 164 0.72 17.75 6.52
CA TYR A 164 0.04 16.53 6.10
C TYR A 164 0.98 15.63 5.29
N GLY A 165 1.11 14.37 5.70
CA GLY A 165 1.68 13.29 4.89
C GLY A 165 0.61 12.30 4.47
N PRO A 166 0.69 11.68 3.28
CA PRO A 166 -0.18 10.56 2.92
C PRO A 166 0.10 9.36 3.84
N PHE A 167 -0.86 8.45 3.95
CA PHE A 167 -0.63 7.14 4.54
C PHE A 167 -1.33 6.05 3.74
N ARG A 168 -0.73 4.86 3.77
CA ARG A 168 -1.29 3.62 3.25
C ARG A 168 -1.09 2.52 4.28
N THR A 169 -2.15 1.87 4.74
CA THR A 169 -2.06 0.71 5.65
C THR A 169 -2.86 -0.48 5.11
N ASP A 170 -2.28 -1.68 5.19
CA ASP A 170 -2.88 -2.95 4.81
C ASP A 170 -3.36 -3.68 6.07
N ILE A 171 -4.66 -3.67 6.33
CA ILE A 171 -5.23 -4.31 7.52
C ILE A 171 -5.76 -5.70 7.15
N ILE A 172 -5.13 -6.75 7.68
CA ILE A 172 -5.66 -8.11 7.59
C ILE A 172 -6.85 -8.22 8.53
N LEU A 173 -8.06 -8.26 7.98
CA LEU A 173 -9.28 -8.26 8.79
C LEU A 173 -9.42 -9.60 9.56
N PRO A 174 -9.78 -9.56 10.85
CA PRO A 174 -10.04 -10.78 11.62
C PRO A 174 -11.27 -11.51 11.06
N ALA A 175 -11.46 -12.77 11.44
CA ALA A 175 -12.72 -13.46 11.16
C ALA A 175 -13.88 -12.75 11.86
N MET A 176 -14.99 -12.50 11.15
CA MET A 176 -16.16 -11.79 11.66
C MET A 176 -17.43 -12.62 11.45
N ALA A 177 -18.32 -12.60 12.43
CA ALA A 177 -19.60 -13.33 12.38
C ALA A 177 -20.62 -12.67 11.43
N GLU A 178 -20.51 -11.35 11.27
CA GLU A 178 -21.38 -10.52 10.45
C GLU A 178 -20.57 -9.74 9.40
N LYS A 179 -21.26 -9.27 8.35
CA LYS A 179 -20.63 -8.45 7.31
C LYS A 179 -20.42 -7.00 7.72
N GLY A 180 -21.28 -6.45 8.59
CA GLY A 180 -21.17 -5.06 9.04
C GLY A 180 -20.05 -4.88 10.05
N PHE A 181 -19.22 -3.85 9.85
CA PHE A 181 -18.15 -3.48 10.77
C PHE A 181 -17.81 -1.99 10.63
N SER A 182 -16.96 -1.44 11.51
CA SER A 182 -16.36 -0.13 11.29
C SER A 182 -14.84 -0.16 11.40
N LEU A 183 -14.19 0.63 10.56
CA LEU A 183 -12.83 1.07 10.74
C LEU A 183 -12.85 2.37 11.55
N GLU A 184 -12.02 2.44 12.59
CA GLU A 184 -11.73 3.68 13.31
C GLU A 184 -10.24 4.01 13.15
N VAL A 185 -9.94 5.27 12.81
CA VAL A 185 -8.58 5.82 12.67
C VAL A 185 -8.49 7.06 13.56
N PHE A 186 -7.48 7.14 14.43
CA PHE A 186 -7.44 8.14 15.51
C PHE A 186 -6.02 8.36 16.07
N GLN A 187 -5.86 9.38 16.91
CA GLN A 187 -4.66 9.59 17.74
C GLN A 187 -4.98 9.38 19.22
N PHE A 188 -3.95 9.04 20.00
CA PHE A 188 -3.98 9.17 21.46
C PHE A 188 -3.36 10.52 21.85
N SER A 189 -4.06 11.28 22.69
CA SER A 189 -3.57 12.53 23.29
C SER A 189 -2.33 12.25 24.15
N ALA A 190 -1.20 12.89 23.82
CA ALA A 190 0.03 12.81 24.61
C ALA A 190 -0.11 13.39 26.04
N LYS A 191 -1.19 14.13 26.32
CA LYS A 191 -1.46 14.75 27.62
C LYS A 191 -2.11 13.79 28.62
N ASP A 192 -3.01 12.94 28.16
CA ASP A 192 -3.94 12.16 29.02
C ASP A 192 -4.36 10.80 28.44
N GLY A 193 -3.84 10.40 27.27
CA GLY A 193 -4.16 9.13 26.62
C GLY A 193 -5.59 9.06 26.06
N THR A 194 -6.33 10.17 26.01
CA THR A 194 -7.68 10.20 25.43
C THR A 194 -7.64 10.03 23.90
N VAL A 195 -8.70 9.48 23.32
CA VAL A 195 -8.86 9.37 21.87
C VAL A 195 -9.22 10.74 21.28
N ILE A 196 -8.43 11.22 20.33
CA ILE A 196 -8.64 12.47 19.60
C ILE A 196 -8.53 12.23 18.08
N ASP A 197 -9.02 13.17 17.27
CA ASP A 197 -9.05 13.08 15.80
C ASP A 197 -9.66 11.78 15.26
N LEU A 198 -10.71 11.28 15.93
CA LEU A 198 -11.38 10.03 15.57
C LEU A 198 -12.18 10.15 14.27
N VAL A 199 -11.77 9.38 13.27
CA VAL A 199 -12.51 9.13 12.03
C VAL A 199 -13.10 7.72 12.08
N THR A 200 -14.42 7.61 11.96
CA THR A 200 -15.13 6.31 11.89
C THR A 200 -15.69 6.10 10.49
N VAL A 201 -15.31 5.00 9.83
CA VAL A 201 -15.80 4.59 8.51
C VAL A 201 -16.57 3.27 8.67
N PRO A 202 -17.91 3.27 8.58
CA PRO A 202 -18.71 2.05 8.53
C PRO A 202 -18.52 1.36 7.17
N LEU A 203 -18.33 0.05 7.19
CA LEU A 203 -17.96 -0.78 6.05
C LEU A 203 -18.72 -2.11 6.04
N THR A 204 -18.78 -2.74 4.88
CA THR A 204 -19.38 -4.07 4.71
C THR A 204 -18.35 -5.04 4.14
N LEU A 205 -18.09 -6.15 4.81
CA LEU A 205 -17.25 -7.23 4.30
C LEU A 205 -17.98 -7.99 3.19
N LEU A 206 -17.30 -8.24 2.06
CA LEU A 206 -17.88 -8.95 0.90
C LEU A 206 -18.43 -10.33 1.27
N THR A 207 -17.71 -11.10 2.08
CA THR A 207 -18.10 -12.42 2.60
C THR A 207 -17.53 -12.66 3.99
N THR A 208 -18.27 -13.36 4.86
CA THR A 208 -17.83 -13.83 6.18
C THR A 208 -17.08 -15.16 6.13
N ASP A 209 -16.83 -15.71 4.92
CA ASP A 209 -15.89 -16.81 4.73
C ASP A 209 -14.54 -16.49 5.42
N THR A 210 -13.85 -17.52 5.90
CA THR A 210 -12.56 -17.38 6.56
C THR A 210 -11.42 -18.02 5.78
N THR A 211 -10.20 -17.61 6.10
CA THR A 211 -8.96 -18.31 5.75
C THR A 211 -8.31 -18.81 7.04
N VAL A 212 -7.84 -20.06 7.04
CA VAL A 212 -7.11 -20.68 8.14
C VAL A 212 -5.69 -20.98 7.67
N PHE A 213 -4.71 -20.72 8.54
CA PHE A 213 -3.30 -21.04 8.38
C PHE A 213 -2.65 -21.13 9.77
N ASP A 214 -1.45 -21.67 9.87
CA ASP A 214 -0.66 -21.69 11.10
C ASP A 214 0.34 -20.54 11.16
N VAL A 215 0.72 -20.14 12.36
CA VAL A 215 1.94 -19.35 12.61
C VAL A 215 2.83 -20.12 13.57
N PHE A 216 4.13 -20.10 13.33
CA PHE A 216 5.07 -20.97 14.04
C PHE A 216 5.82 -20.21 15.12
N PHE A 217 5.63 -20.59 16.38
CA PHE A 217 6.27 -19.97 17.54
C PHE A 217 7.15 -20.95 18.31
N PRO A 218 8.32 -20.54 18.83
CA PRO A 218 9.06 -21.32 19.81
C PRO A 218 8.24 -21.47 21.11
N ASN A 219 8.43 -22.58 21.83
CA ASN A 219 7.73 -22.86 23.08
C ASN A 219 8.68 -23.35 24.16
N ARG A 220 8.74 -22.60 25.26
CA ARG A 220 9.68 -22.82 26.38
C ARG A 220 9.45 -24.13 27.15
N LEU A 221 8.26 -24.73 27.01
CA LEU A 221 7.87 -26.00 27.62
C LEU A 221 8.11 -27.20 26.70
N LYS A 222 8.52 -26.96 25.44
CA LYS A 222 8.69 -27.99 24.40
C LYS A 222 10.10 -28.01 23.77
N GLY A 223 11.11 -27.58 24.52
CA GLY A 223 12.51 -27.72 24.14
C GLY A 223 13.14 -26.56 23.37
N SER A 224 12.38 -25.54 22.95
CA SER A 224 12.92 -24.39 22.17
C SER A 224 13.97 -23.53 22.90
N ASN A 225 14.19 -23.75 24.20
CA ASN A 225 15.28 -23.13 24.96
C ASN A 225 16.64 -23.82 24.73
N ALA A 226 16.64 -25.08 24.32
CA ALA A 226 17.83 -25.88 24.06
C ALA A 226 18.13 -25.98 22.56
N ASP A 227 17.08 -26.07 21.74
CA ASP A 227 17.18 -26.01 20.27
C ASP A 227 16.38 -24.81 19.75
N CYS A 228 17.10 -23.77 19.37
CA CYS A 228 16.52 -22.51 18.93
C CYS A 228 15.84 -22.60 17.54
N SER A 229 15.95 -23.73 16.83
CA SER A 229 15.23 -23.97 15.57
C SER A 229 13.81 -24.51 15.77
N LEU A 230 13.50 -25.06 16.95
CA LEU A 230 12.20 -25.67 17.23
C LEU A 230 11.09 -24.63 17.37
N THR A 231 10.17 -24.62 16.40
CA THR A 231 8.92 -23.86 16.43
C THR A 231 7.72 -24.79 16.26
N PHE A 232 6.57 -24.38 16.79
CA PHE A 232 5.34 -25.18 16.82
C PHE A 232 4.20 -24.40 16.15
N PRO A 233 3.36 -25.05 15.33
CA PRO A 233 2.23 -24.41 14.69
C PRO A 233 1.19 -23.96 15.71
N VAL A 234 0.64 -22.78 15.49
CA VAL A 234 -0.52 -22.25 16.21
C VAL A 234 -1.47 -21.67 15.17
N SER A 235 -2.66 -22.25 15.06
CA SER A 235 -3.61 -21.86 14.02
C SER A 235 -4.15 -20.44 14.23
N ARG A 236 -4.47 -19.81 13.11
CA ARG A 236 -5.06 -18.48 12.98
C ARG A 236 -6.25 -18.55 12.05
N THR A 237 -7.21 -17.66 12.25
CA THR A 237 -8.40 -17.56 11.41
C THR A 237 -8.69 -16.08 11.15
N VAL A 238 -8.70 -15.71 9.87
CA VAL A 238 -8.91 -14.34 9.39
C VAL A 238 -10.08 -14.31 8.41
N ALA A 239 -10.60 -13.12 8.10
CA ALA A 239 -11.53 -12.97 6.98
C ALA A 239 -10.85 -13.41 5.66
N LYS A 240 -11.61 -14.06 4.78
CA LYS A 240 -11.10 -14.64 3.53
C LYS A 240 -10.25 -13.65 2.74
N THR A 241 -9.04 -14.09 2.41
CA THR A 241 -8.07 -13.28 1.67
C THR A 241 -7.33 -14.12 0.62
N ALA A 242 -6.97 -13.49 -0.50
CA ALA A 242 -6.02 -14.06 -1.45
C ALA A 242 -4.55 -13.89 -0.97
N ALA A 243 -4.30 -12.95 -0.05
CA ALA A 243 -2.95 -12.60 0.42
C ALA A 243 -2.51 -13.47 1.62
N VAL A 244 -2.73 -14.78 1.56
CA VAL A 244 -2.61 -15.69 2.73
C VAL A 244 -1.21 -15.65 3.36
N GLY A 245 -0.14 -15.65 2.56
CA GLY A 245 1.23 -15.52 3.09
C GLY A 245 1.49 -14.20 3.83
N ARG A 246 0.90 -13.09 3.36
CA ARG A 246 0.98 -11.79 4.05
C ARG A 246 0.14 -11.79 5.34
N ALA A 247 -1.01 -12.46 5.34
CA ALA A 247 -1.82 -12.68 6.54
C ALA A 247 -1.09 -13.53 7.59
N ALA A 248 -0.37 -14.57 7.17
CA ALA A 248 0.44 -15.43 8.02
C ALA A 248 1.58 -14.66 8.69
N ILE A 249 2.37 -13.90 7.91
CA ILE A 249 3.44 -13.07 8.49
C ILE A 249 2.88 -11.95 9.37
N ALA A 250 1.81 -11.25 8.99
CA ALA A 250 1.19 -10.23 9.86
C ALA A 250 0.73 -10.82 11.22
N SER A 251 0.16 -12.03 11.19
CA SER A 251 -0.27 -12.76 12.39
C SER A 251 0.92 -13.25 13.24
N LEU A 252 2.04 -13.60 12.60
CA LEU A 252 3.30 -13.97 13.27
C LEU A 252 3.92 -12.75 13.97
N LEU A 253 3.96 -11.59 13.30
CA LEU A 253 4.50 -10.34 13.83
C LEU A 253 3.67 -9.77 15.00
N SER A 254 2.36 -10.08 15.04
CA SER A 254 1.49 -9.80 16.19
C SER A 254 1.86 -10.64 17.43
N GLY A 255 2.62 -11.72 17.23
CA GLY A 255 3.10 -12.63 18.28
C GLY A 255 2.03 -13.56 18.86
N PRO A 256 2.40 -14.35 19.89
CA PRO A 256 1.46 -15.25 20.54
C PRO A 256 0.47 -14.51 21.44
N THR A 257 -0.76 -15.00 21.52
CA THR A 257 -1.80 -14.47 22.41
C THR A 257 -1.44 -14.68 23.89
N THR A 258 -2.12 -13.98 24.82
CA THR A 258 -1.90 -14.16 26.26
C THR A 258 -2.12 -15.61 26.72
N SER A 259 -3.08 -16.32 26.13
CA SER A 259 -3.33 -17.75 26.41
C SER A 259 -2.19 -18.64 25.88
N GLU A 260 -1.72 -18.40 24.65
CA GLU A 260 -0.59 -19.13 24.07
C GLU A 260 0.71 -18.89 24.86
N ARG A 261 0.92 -17.66 25.35
CA ARG A 261 2.04 -17.33 26.24
C ARG A 261 1.99 -18.10 27.56
N ALA A 262 0.80 -18.25 28.16
CA ALA A 262 0.60 -19.08 29.34
C ALA A 262 0.86 -20.57 29.06
N GLN A 263 0.58 -21.04 27.83
CA GLN A 263 0.91 -22.38 27.33
C GLN A 263 2.38 -22.53 26.86
N GLY A 264 3.24 -21.56 27.18
CA GLY A 264 4.68 -21.62 26.96
C GLY A 264 5.20 -20.98 25.67
N SER A 265 4.33 -20.64 24.71
CA SER A 265 4.75 -20.03 23.44
C SER A 265 5.30 -18.62 23.63
N PHE A 266 6.31 -18.25 22.85
CA PHE A 266 6.89 -16.90 22.85
C PHE A 266 7.29 -16.50 21.42
N THR A 267 7.82 -15.30 21.23
CA THR A 267 8.45 -14.92 19.96
C THR A 267 9.83 -14.35 20.23
N SER A 268 10.77 -14.65 19.34
CA SER A 268 12.11 -14.04 19.30
C SER A 268 12.18 -12.82 18.37
N ILE A 269 11.09 -12.52 17.64
CA ILE A 269 10.99 -11.38 16.72
C ILE A 269 10.83 -10.09 17.53
N ASN A 270 11.49 -9.02 17.08
CA ASN A 270 11.53 -7.76 17.81
C ASN A 270 10.21 -6.98 17.62
N ALA A 271 9.75 -6.33 18.69
CA ALA A 271 8.68 -5.33 18.58
C ALA A 271 9.09 -4.21 17.60
N GLY A 272 8.14 -3.72 16.79
CA GLY A 272 8.41 -2.76 15.71
C GLY A 272 8.82 -3.41 14.37
N THR A 273 9.04 -4.73 14.32
CA THR A 273 9.26 -5.44 13.05
C THR A 273 8.04 -5.32 12.15
N GLN A 274 8.24 -4.87 10.91
CA GLN A 274 7.22 -4.71 9.89
C GLN A 274 7.64 -5.42 8.60
N LEU A 275 6.70 -6.13 7.97
CA LEU A 275 6.86 -6.68 6.63
C LEU A 275 6.69 -5.55 5.59
N ARG A 276 7.77 -5.22 4.89
CA ARG A 276 7.78 -4.23 3.80
C ARG A 276 7.22 -4.84 2.52
N SER A 277 7.74 -6.00 2.11
CA SER A 277 7.29 -6.70 0.92
C SER A 277 7.30 -8.22 1.12
N LEU A 278 6.43 -8.90 0.36
CA LEU A 278 6.42 -10.36 0.24
C LEU A 278 6.10 -10.66 -1.22
N SER A 279 6.99 -11.38 -1.90
CA SER A 279 6.76 -11.93 -3.23
C SER A 279 7.01 -13.43 -3.20
N ILE A 280 6.31 -14.18 -4.05
CA ILE A 280 6.48 -15.62 -4.19
C ILE A 280 6.58 -15.89 -5.69
N ASN A 281 7.76 -16.30 -6.15
CA ASN A 281 8.05 -16.59 -7.55
C ASN A 281 8.84 -17.90 -7.64
N ASP A 282 8.48 -18.79 -8.57
CA ASP A 282 9.18 -20.06 -8.85
C ASP A 282 9.47 -20.92 -7.60
N GLY A 283 8.55 -20.91 -6.63
CA GLY A 283 8.67 -21.66 -5.36
C GLY A 283 9.43 -20.93 -4.25
N THR A 284 10.02 -19.76 -4.51
CA THR A 284 10.78 -18.98 -3.53
C THR A 284 9.98 -17.80 -3.01
N ALA A 285 9.73 -17.76 -1.71
CA ALA A 285 9.14 -16.62 -1.02
C ALA A 285 10.24 -15.64 -0.55
N VAL A 286 10.25 -14.42 -1.10
CA VAL A 286 11.14 -13.34 -0.64
C VAL A 286 10.37 -12.43 0.30
N ALA A 287 10.73 -12.42 1.57
CA ALA A 287 10.08 -11.63 2.63
C ALA A 287 11.04 -10.53 3.13
N ASP A 288 10.72 -9.28 2.81
CA ASP A 288 11.52 -8.11 3.18
C ASP A 288 10.94 -7.41 4.41
N PHE A 289 11.78 -7.13 5.39
CA PHE A 289 11.40 -6.49 6.65
C PHE A 289 12.15 -5.18 6.89
N ASN A 290 11.65 -4.36 7.80
CA ASN A 290 12.38 -3.17 8.29
C ASN A 290 13.55 -3.55 9.22
N ALA A 291 14.43 -2.58 9.50
CA ALA A 291 15.64 -2.77 10.31
C ALA A 291 15.42 -3.42 11.70
N TYR A 292 14.19 -3.34 12.25
CA TYR A 292 13.84 -3.94 13.53
C TYR A 292 13.97 -5.46 13.56
N LEU A 293 13.89 -6.19 12.43
CA LEU A 293 14.05 -7.65 12.43
C LEU A 293 15.45 -8.08 12.91
N ASN A 294 16.48 -7.24 12.72
CA ASN A 294 17.87 -7.58 13.01
C ASN A 294 18.08 -8.04 14.46
N ALA A 295 18.95 -9.04 14.62
CA ALA A 295 19.32 -9.58 15.91
C ALA A 295 20.80 -9.99 15.91
N ALA A 296 21.40 -10.00 17.11
CA ALA A 296 22.71 -10.58 17.36
C ALA A 296 22.58 -11.87 18.15
N GLY A 297 23.55 -12.78 17.95
CA GLY A 297 23.64 -14.08 18.61
C GLY A 297 22.93 -15.19 17.82
N SER A 298 23.72 -16.18 17.39
CA SER A 298 23.30 -17.28 16.51
C SER A 298 21.99 -17.96 16.91
N CYS A 299 21.78 -18.30 18.20
CA CYS A 299 20.52 -18.89 18.67
C CYS A 299 19.29 -17.99 18.37
N ARG A 300 19.38 -16.68 18.63
CA ARG A 300 18.26 -15.75 18.40
C ARG A 300 18.01 -15.54 16.91
N VAL A 301 19.09 -15.44 16.13
CA VAL A 301 19.05 -15.41 14.66
C VAL A 301 18.31 -16.64 14.14
N THR A 302 18.74 -17.86 14.52
CA THR A 302 18.06 -19.11 14.15
C THR A 302 16.59 -19.11 14.57
N ALA A 303 16.25 -18.68 15.79
CA ALA A 303 14.86 -18.64 16.25
C ALA A 303 13.99 -17.66 15.45
N ILE A 304 14.51 -16.50 15.03
CA ILE A 304 13.78 -15.56 14.16
C ILE A 304 13.56 -16.20 12.78
N ARG A 305 14.62 -16.77 12.19
CA ARG A 305 14.53 -17.46 10.90
C ARG A 305 13.50 -18.60 10.93
N SER A 306 13.60 -19.52 11.88
CA SER A 306 12.70 -20.69 11.98
C SER A 306 11.23 -20.33 12.23
N GLN A 307 10.93 -19.17 12.82
CA GLN A 307 9.55 -18.67 12.91
C GLN A 307 9.02 -18.22 11.54
N VAL A 308 9.80 -17.41 10.81
CA VAL A 308 9.42 -16.86 9.49
C VAL A 308 9.39 -17.96 8.43
N GLU A 309 10.45 -18.77 8.36
CA GLU A 309 10.60 -19.83 7.36
C GLU A 309 9.50 -20.89 7.48
N ASN A 310 9.24 -21.44 8.68
CA ASN A 310 8.18 -22.45 8.85
C ASN A 310 6.77 -21.86 8.60
N THR A 311 6.55 -20.58 8.93
CA THR A 311 5.28 -19.89 8.64
C THR A 311 5.04 -19.68 7.13
N LEU A 312 6.09 -19.60 6.30
CA LEU A 312 5.93 -19.48 4.84
C LEU A 312 5.97 -20.84 4.14
N ARG A 313 6.84 -21.77 4.57
CA ARG A 313 6.97 -23.14 4.04
C ARG A 313 5.75 -24.04 4.29
N GLN A 314 4.76 -23.59 5.07
CA GLN A 314 3.48 -24.30 5.22
C GLN A 314 2.63 -24.35 3.93
N PHE A 315 2.89 -23.44 2.98
CA PHE A 315 2.12 -23.33 1.75
C PHE A 315 2.83 -24.09 0.63
N ASP A 316 2.13 -25.01 -0.05
CA ASP A 316 2.70 -25.87 -1.12
C ASP A 316 3.44 -25.09 -2.23
N ALA A 317 3.06 -23.83 -2.46
CA ALA A 317 3.70 -22.92 -3.42
C ALA A 317 5.06 -22.35 -2.94
N VAL A 318 5.53 -22.69 -1.73
CA VAL A 318 6.74 -22.15 -1.11
C VAL A 318 7.70 -23.30 -0.73
N SER A 319 8.61 -23.59 -1.66
CA SER A 319 9.72 -24.54 -1.47
C SER A 319 10.97 -23.89 -0.86
N ASP A 320 11.15 -22.58 -0.99
CA ASP A 320 12.25 -21.85 -0.35
C ASP A 320 11.82 -20.48 0.21
N VAL A 321 12.58 -19.96 1.18
CA VAL A 321 12.31 -18.68 1.87
C VAL A 321 13.59 -17.86 1.99
N VAL A 322 13.60 -16.70 1.34
CA VAL A 322 14.63 -15.68 1.47
C VAL A 322 14.11 -14.58 2.38
N ILE A 323 14.83 -14.32 3.47
CA ILE A 323 14.55 -13.21 4.38
C ILE A 323 15.51 -12.08 4.06
N SER A 324 14.98 -10.87 3.82
CA SER A 324 15.79 -9.67 3.66
C SER A 324 15.41 -8.60 4.69
N VAL A 325 16.36 -7.72 4.96
CA VAL A 325 16.14 -6.53 5.77
C VAL A 325 16.54 -5.32 4.93
N GLU A 326 15.57 -4.45 4.66
CA GLU A 326 15.72 -3.26 3.83
C GLU A 326 16.31 -3.55 2.43
N GLY A 327 15.84 -4.64 1.81
CA GLY A 327 16.28 -5.12 0.50
C GLY A 327 17.59 -5.92 0.51
N LYS A 328 18.26 -6.06 1.66
CA LYS A 328 19.52 -6.80 1.79
C LYS A 328 19.26 -8.19 2.35
N ALA A 329 19.39 -9.22 1.51
CA ALA A 329 19.21 -10.63 1.90
C ALA A 329 20.53 -11.27 2.40
N ASP A 330 21.66 -10.80 1.89
CA ASP A 330 23.01 -11.28 2.19
C ASP A 330 23.41 -10.98 3.65
N THR A 331 23.12 -9.79 4.16
CA THR A 331 23.43 -9.37 5.54
C THR A 331 22.29 -9.63 6.54
N ALA A 332 21.10 -10.01 6.10
CA ALA A 332 19.95 -10.21 6.97
C ALA A 332 20.08 -11.50 7.79
N LEU A 333 20.02 -11.37 9.13
CA LEU A 333 20.02 -12.51 10.05
C LEU A 333 21.17 -13.50 9.78
N GLN A 334 22.40 -12.96 9.65
CA GLN A 334 23.62 -13.77 9.66
C GLN A 334 23.88 -14.33 11.08
N PRO A 335 24.31 -15.60 11.20
CA PRO A 335 24.56 -16.27 12.49
C PRO A 335 25.82 -15.79 13.22
#